data_AF-A0A951KYM6-F1
#
_entry.id   AF-A0A951KYM6-F1
#
_cell.length_a   1.000
_cell.length_b   1.000
_cell.length_c   1.000
_cell.angle_alpha   90.00
_cell.angle_beta   90.00
_cell.angle_gamma   90.00
#
_symmetry.space_group_name_H-M   'P 1'
#
loop_
_entity.id
_entity.type
_entity.pdbx_description
1 polymer ?
#
loop_
_entity_poly.entity_id
_entity_poly.type
_entity_poly.pdbx_seq_one_letter_code
_entity_poly.pdbx_strand_id
1 'polypeptide(L)' 'MTKTCIYPGCERPAVPPHPLGGPQPSFCELEEHNALSAHLERQRLQQQHLEEQQEDE' A
#
# COMPACT_ATOMS: atom_id res chain seq x y z
N MET A 1 0.38 -16.65 -9.22
CA MET A 1 1.18 -15.56 -8.61
C MET A 1 0.41 -15.01 -7.43
N THR A 2 1.03 -14.91 -6.26
CA THR A 2 0.42 -14.29 -5.08
C THR A 2 0.48 -12.79 -5.24
N LYS A 3 -0.66 -12.10 -5.16
CA LYS A 3 -0.72 -10.64 -5.18
C LYS A 3 -0.03 -10.07 -3.94
N THR A 4 0.83 -9.08 -4.12
CA THR A 4 1.50 -8.37 -3.01
C THR A 4 0.58 -7.28 -2.46
N CYS A 5 0.72 -6.99 -1.16
CA CYS A 5 0.07 -5.86 -0.50
C CYS A 5 0.38 -4.55 -1.26
N ILE A 6 -0.65 -3.73 -1.50
CA ILE A 6 -0.47 -2.45 -2.22
C ILE A 6 -0.15 -1.26 -1.31
N TYR A 7 0.07 -1.49 -0.01
CA TYR A 7 0.50 -0.44 0.91
C TYR A 7 1.93 -0.01 0.55
N PRO A 8 2.24 1.30 0.44
CA PRO A 8 3.56 1.77 0.03
C PRO A 8 4.69 1.15 0.87
N GLY A 9 5.69 0.57 0.22
CA GLY A 9 6.83 -0.07 0.89
C GLY A 9 6.54 -1.42 1.55
N CYS A 10 5.33 -1.98 1.45
CA CYS A 10 5.02 -3.30 1.99
C CYS A 10 5.31 -4.42 0.98
N GLU A 11 6.08 -5.43 1.39
CA GLU A 11 6.42 -6.59 0.56
C GLU A 11 5.63 -7.86 0.94
N ARG A 12 4.73 -7.77 1.92
CA ARG A 12 3.92 -8.91 2.38
C ARG A 12 2.91 -9.34 1.31
N PRO A 13 2.55 -10.63 1.23
CA PRO A 13 1.44 -11.06 0.37
C PRO A 13 0.13 -10.41 0.83
N ALA A 14 -0.73 -10.06 -0.12
CA ALA A 14 -2.11 -9.71 0.17
C ALA A 14 -2.86 -10.93 0.71
N VAL A 15 -3.92 -10.67 1.48
CA VAL A 15 -4.79 -11.71 2.03
C VAL A 15 -5.25 -12.64 0.89
N PRO A 16 -5.19 -13.97 1.08
CA PRO A 16 -5.64 -14.91 0.07
C PRO A 16 -7.13 -14.70 -0.26
N PRO A 17 -7.57 -15.07 -1.47
CA PRO A 17 -9.00 -15.04 -1.78
C PRO A 17 -9.78 -15.95 -0.82
N HIS A 18 -11.00 -15.53 -0.48
CA HIS A 18 -11.85 -16.31 0.42
C HIS A 18 -12.26 -17.65 -0.23
N PRO A 19 -12.31 -18.79 0.51
CA PRO A 19 -12.61 -20.10 -0.06
C PRO A 19 -13.97 -20.21 -0.76
N LEU A 20 -14.95 -19.41 -0.32
CA LEU A 20 -16.29 -19.34 -0.91
C LEU A 20 -16.39 -18.43 -2.14
N GLY A 21 -15.25 -17.91 -2.63
CA GLY A 21 -15.19 -16.99 -3.76
C GLY A 21 -15.23 -15.51 -3.35
N GLY A 22 -15.20 -14.64 -4.36
CA GLY A 22 -15.06 -13.19 -4.21
C GLY A 22 -13.72 -12.66 -4.71
N PRO A 23 -13.60 -11.34 -4.94
CA PRO A 23 -12.35 -10.73 -5.37
C PRO A 23 -11.28 -10.85 -4.28
N GLN A 24 -10.04 -11.10 -4.69
CA GLN A 24 -8.91 -11.11 -3.76
C GLN A 24 -8.68 -9.70 -3.18
N PRO A 25 -8.54 -9.56 -1.85
CA PRO A 25 -8.14 -8.31 -1.23
C PRO A 25 -6.82 -7.77 -1.80
N SER A 26 -6.63 -6.45 -1.71
CA SER A 26 -5.39 -5.80 -2.15
C SER A 26 -4.36 -5.62 -1.04
N PHE A 27 -4.75 -5.83 0.22
CA PHE A 27 -3.92 -5.58 1.39
C PHE A 27 -3.62 -6.88 2.13
N CYS A 28 -2.62 -6.87 3.02
CA CYS A 28 -2.27 -7.99 3.89
C CYS A 28 -3.12 -7.97 5.17
N GLU A 29 -2.84 -8.88 6.11
CA GLU A 29 -3.59 -9.02 7.37
C GLU A 29 -3.37 -7.88 8.38
N LEU A 30 -2.52 -6.89 8.07
CA LEU A 30 -2.33 -5.73 8.96
C LEU A 30 -3.51 -4.78 8.84
N GLU A 31 -4.19 -4.50 9.96
CA GLU A 31 -5.35 -3.60 10.00
C GLU A 31 -5.02 -2.18 9.51
N GLU A 32 -3.81 -1.72 9.81
CA GLU A 32 -3.29 -0.43 9.34
C GLU A 32 -3.08 -0.38 7.83
N HIS A 33 -2.99 -1.52 7.14
CA HIS A 33 -2.81 -1.57 5.69
C HIS A 33 -4.17 -1.62 5.01
N ASN A 34 -4.73 -0.45 4.73
CA ASN A 34 -6.03 -0.32 4.08
C ASN A 34 -6.03 0.83 3.06
N ALA A 35 -7.18 1.05 2.41
CA ALA A 35 -7.28 2.02 1.33
C ALA A 35 -7.01 3.46 1.79
N LEU A 36 -7.51 3.84 2.96
CA LEU A 36 -7.39 5.19 3.50
C LEU A 36 -5.95 5.48 3.90
N SER A 37 -5.37 4.63 4.75
CA SER A 37 -3.99 4.81 5.22
C SER A 37 -2.98 4.75 4.08
N ALA A 38 -3.15 3.85 3.10
CA ALA A 38 -2.29 3.79 1.94
C ALA A 38 -2.37 5.05 1.06
N HIS A 39 -3.55 5.69 0.99
CA HIS A 39 -3.69 6.96 0.27
C HIS A 39 -2.95 8.09 0.99
N LEU A 40 -3.13 8.21 2.30
CA LEU A 40 -2.44 9.21 3.12
C LEU A 40 -0.91 9.02 3.06
N GLU A 41 -0.43 7.78 3.10
CA GLU A 41 1.00 7.49 3.02
C GLU A 41 1.56 7.86 1.64
N ARG A 42 0.83 7.61 0.54
CA ARG A 42 1.24 8.08 -0.79
C ARG A 42 1.31 9.61 -0.86
N GLN A 43 0.36 10.33 -0.25
CA GLN A 43 0.41 11.79 -0.20
C GLN A 43 1.63 12.28 0.59
N ARG A 44 1.92 11.65 1.73
CA ARG A 44 3.10 11.97 2.56
C ARG A 44 4.40 11.76 1.80
N LEU A 45 4.57 10.60 1.16
CA LEU A 45 5.75 10.29 0.34
C LEU A 45 5.90 11.23 -0.86
N GLN A 46 4.79 11.58 -1.51
CA GLN A 46 4.81 12.55 -2.61
C GLN A 46 5.27 13.93 -2.13
N GLN A 47 4.79 14.39 -0.97
CA GLN A 47 5.23 15.68 -0.40
C GLN A 47 6.72 15.65 -0.06
N GLN A 48 7.20 14.61 0.62
CA GLN A 48 8.63 14.45 0.92
C GLN A 48 9.48 14.48 -0.34
N HIS A 49 9.06 13.76 -1.38
CA HIS A 49 9.81 13.72 -2.63
C HIS A 49 9.89 15.09 -3.33
N LEU A 50 8.84 15.91 -3.22
CA LEU A 50 8.84 17.28 -3.76
C LEU A 50 9.72 18.24 -2.95
N GLU A 51 9.84 18.04 -1.63
CA GLU A 51 10.73 18.81 -0.77
C GLU A 51 12.19 18.45 -1.05
N GLU A 52 12.52 17.16 -1.12
CA GLU A 52 13.87 16.67 -1.48
C GLU A 52 14.34 17.25 -2.82
N GLN A 53 13.47 17.24 -3.84
CA GLN A 53 13.78 17.82 -5.15
C GLN A 53 14.00 19.34 -5.12
N GLN A 54 13.40 20.07 -4.18
CA GLN A 54 13.60 21.52 -4.04
C GLN A 54 14.90 21.85 -3.29
N GLU A 55 15.39 20.95 -2.43
CA GLU A 55 16.65 21.13 -1.72
C GLU A 55 17.87 20.77 -2.59
N ASP A 56 17.69 19.90 -3.58
CA ASP A 56 18.73 19.49 -4.53
C ASP A 56 18.96 20.49 -5.69
N GLU A 57 18.12 21.53 -5.82
CA GLU A 57 18.18 22.57 -6.87
C GLU A 57 18.81 23.89 -6.38
#